data_AF-A0A2U1K509-F1
#
_entry.id   AF-A0A2U1K509-F1
#
_cell.length_a   1.000
_cell.length_b   1.000
_cell.length_c   1.000
_cell.angle_alpha   90.00
_cell.angle_beta   90.00
_cell.angle_gamma   90.00
#
_symmetry.space_group_name_H-M   'P 1'
#
loop_
_entity.id
_entity.type
_entity.pdbx_description
1 polymer ?
#
loop_
_entity_poly.entity_id
_entity_poly.type
_entity_poly.pdbx_seq_one_letter_code
_entity_poly.pdbx_strand_id
1 'polypeptide(L)'
;MEIVKIIDGVNRAGCDLLAEDEHIRITDSKHLPASLKEKIRENKDVILEALNRDIKAKKAGFMIGLTGKVYTRSLSKNSMVYIEQIGSQWEAWRETYQKGRHRAISVKVICSGSTFEYVLLKAKGYFDYIERKRRERK
;
A
#
# COMPACT_ATOMS: atom_id res chain seq x y z
N MET A 1 -9.25 9.50 -5.86
CA MET A 1 -10.09 9.59 -4.64
C MET A 1 -11.36 8.75 -4.79
N GLU A 2 -11.80 8.49 -6.02
CA GLU A 2 -13.02 7.75 -6.33
C GLU A 2 -12.91 6.24 -6.04
N ILE A 3 -11.82 5.56 -6.45
CA ILE A 3 -11.66 4.11 -6.21
C ILE A 3 -11.69 3.72 -4.73
N VAL A 4 -11.12 4.55 -3.85
CA VAL A 4 -11.10 4.30 -2.40
C VAL A 4 -12.53 4.30 -1.86
N LYS A 5 -13.37 5.21 -2.36
CA LYS A 5 -14.79 5.26 -1.97
C LYS A 5 -15.57 4.06 -2.49
N ILE A 6 -15.23 3.55 -3.68
CA ILE A 6 -15.84 2.32 -4.21
C ILE A 6 -15.48 1.14 -3.30
N ILE A 7 -14.19 0.94 -3.02
CA ILE A 7 -13.71 -0.18 -2.18
C ILE A 7 -14.26 -0.07 -0.76
N ASP A 8 -14.26 1.11 -0.15
CA ASP A 8 -14.87 1.33 1.17
C ASP A 8 -16.38 1.06 1.15
N GLY A 9 -17.08 1.46 0.08
CA GLY A 9 -18.50 1.15 -0.11
C GLY A 9 -18.78 -0.36 -0.21
N VAL A 10 -17.91 -1.11 -0.89
CA VAL A 10 -17.97 -2.58 -0.96
C VAL A 10 -17.77 -3.19 0.43
N ASN A 11 -16.75 -2.75 1.16
CA ASN A 11 -16.45 -3.23 2.50
C ASN A 11 -17.60 -2.96 3.48
N ARG A 12 -18.24 -1.79 3.40
CA ARG A 12 -19.43 -1.45 4.22
C ARG A 12 -20.65 -2.31 3.88
N ALA A 13 -20.73 -2.82 2.65
CA ALA A 13 -21.77 -3.78 2.26
C ALA A 13 -21.44 -5.22 2.74
N GLY A 14 -20.37 -5.42 3.51
CA GLY A 14 -19.94 -6.74 4.00
C GLY A 14 -19.34 -7.62 2.90
N CYS A 15 -18.85 -7.01 1.83
CA CYS A 15 -18.20 -7.68 0.70
C CYS A 15 -16.72 -7.24 0.64
N ASP A 16 -15.89 -8.00 -0.04
CA ASP A 16 -14.49 -7.66 -0.32
C ASP A 16 -14.18 -7.85 -1.80
N LEU A 17 -13.21 -7.07 -2.31
CA LEU A 17 -12.66 -7.25 -3.66
C LEU A 17 -11.31 -7.95 -3.59
N LEU A 18 -11.18 -9.03 -4.35
CA LEU A 18 -9.95 -9.81 -4.47
C LEU A 18 -9.49 -9.82 -5.92
N ALA A 19 -8.21 -9.58 -6.17
CA ALA A 19 -7.62 -9.76 -7.49
C ALA A 19 -7.29 -11.24 -7.71
N GLU A 20 -7.84 -11.82 -8.77
CA GLU A 20 -7.55 -13.15 -9.29
C GLU A 20 -7.15 -13.00 -10.77
N ASP A 21 -5.85 -12.96 -11.03
CA ASP A 21 -5.26 -12.69 -12.36
C ASP A 21 -5.80 -11.40 -13.00
N GLU A 22 -6.56 -11.52 -14.08
CA GLU A 22 -7.18 -10.40 -14.81
C GLU A 22 -8.63 -10.09 -14.37
N HIS A 23 -9.07 -10.71 -13.27
CA HIS A 23 -10.44 -10.64 -12.78
C HIS A 23 -10.50 -10.14 -11.35
N ILE A 24 -11.63 -9.51 -11.02
CA ILE A 24 -11.97 -9.12 -9.65
C ILE A 24 -13.03 -10.09 -9.15
N ARG A 25 -12.69 -10.83 -8.11
CA ARG A 25 -13.65 -11.64 -7.35
C ARG A 25 -14.26 -10.80 -6.23
N ILE A 26 -15.57 -10.94 -6.06
CA ILE A 26 -16.33 -10.26 -5.01
C ILE A 26 -16.78 -11.33 -4.01
N THR A 27 -16.39 -11.19 -2.73
CA THR A 27 -16.90 -12.06 -1.66
C THR A 27 -18.35 -11.68 -1.34
N ASP A 28 -19.17 -12.67 -0.97
CA ASP A 28 -20.56 -12.49 -0.52
C ASP A 28 -21.42 -11.54 -1.39
N SER A 29 -21.23 -11.64 -2.71
CA SER A 29 -21.77 -10.74 -3.75
C SER A 29 -23.30 -10.58 -3.80
N LYS A 30 -24.04 -11.35 -3.00
CA LYS A 30 -25.48 -11.25 -2.78
C LYS A 30 -25.87 -9.94 -2.08
N HIS A 31 -24.99 -9.43 -1.22
CA HIS A 31 -25.23 -8.20 -0.45
C HIS A 31 -24.77 -6.93 -1.17
N LEU A 32 -24.11 -7.08 -2.32
CA LEU A 32 -23.56 -5.94 -3.05
C LEU A 32 -24.64 -5.23 -3.88
N PRO A 33 -24.94 -3.95 -3.62
CA PRO A 33 -25.89 -3.15 -4.40
C PRO A 33 -25.52 -3.10 -5.89
N ALA A 34 -26.53 -3.10 -6.77
CA ALA A 34 -26.33 -3.02 -8.22
C ALA A 34 -25.52 -1.79 -8.64
N SER A 35 -25.74 -0.64 -7.99
CA SER A 35 -25.00 0.59 -8.25
C SER A 35 -23.50 0.48 -7.96
N LEU A 36 -23.10 -0.34 -6.96
CA LEU A 36 -21.68 -0.62 -6.70
C LEU A 36 -21.11 -1.61 -7.71
N LYS A 37 -21.90 -2.59 -8.17
CA LYS A 37 -21.47 -3.53 -9.24
C LYS A 37 -21.13 -2.78 -10.53
N GLU A 38 -21.97 -1.84 -10.94
CA GLU A 38 -21.70 -1.02 -12.14
C GLU A 38 -20.44 -0.16 -11.96
N LYS A 39 -20.28 0.50 -10.81
CA LYS A 39 -19.06 1.27 -10.52
C LYS A 39 -17.79 0.43 -10.54
N ILE A 40 -17.84 -0.81 -10.03
CA ILE A 40 -16.71 -1.75 -10.11
C ILE A 40 -16.42 -2.09 -11.57
N ARG A 41 -17.46 -2.33 -12.38
CA ARG A 41 -17.32 -2.66 -13.80
C ARG A 41 -16.68 -1.52 -14.59
N GLU A 42 -17.14 -0.29 -14.39
CA GLU A 42 -16.62 0.91 -15.03
C GLU A 42 -15.17 1.21 -14.63
N ASN A 43 -14.76 0.83 -13.42
CA ASN A 43 -13.43 1.10 -12.87
C ASN A 43 -12.56 -0.15 -12.75
N LYS A 44 -12.90 -1.24 -13.46
CA LYS A 44 -12.31 -2.57 -13.28
C LYS A 44 -10.79 -2.53 -13.31
N ASP A 45 -10.21 -1.95 -14.35
CA ASP A 45 -8.75 -1.99 -14.57
C ASP A 45 -8.00 -1.23 -13.48
N VAL A 46 -8.51 -0.08 -13.06
CA VAL A 46 -7.90 0.75 -12.01
C VAL A 46 -8.01 0.07 -10.64
N ILE A 47 -9.14 -0.57 -10.35
CA ILE A 47 -9.32 -1.34 -9.11
C ILE A 47 -8.39 -2.55 -9.11
N LEU A 48 -8.31 -3.27 -10.22
CA LEU A 48 -7.45 -4.44 -10.36
C LEU A 48 -5.97 -4.04 -10.19
N GLU A 49 -5.55 -2.93 -10.77
CA GLU A 49 -4.20 -2.40 -10.58
C GLU A 49 -3.93 -2.07 -9.10
N ALA A 50 -4.86 -1.42 -8.41
CA ALA A 50 -4.74 -1.14 -6.98
C ALA A 50 -4.60 -2.42 -6.14
N LEU A 51 -5.44 -3.42 -6.37
CA LEU A 51 -5.38 -4.71 -5.68
C LEU A 51 -4.08 -5.48 -5.98
N ASN A 52 -3.59 -5.40 -7.22
CA ASN A 52 -2.31 -6.00 -7.59
C ASN A 52 -1.12 -5.33 -6.90
N ARG A 53 -1.15 -4.00 -6.74
CA ARG A 53 -0.14 -3.28 -5.94
C ARG A 53 -0.20 -3.70 -4.47
N ASP A 54 -1.40 -3.84 -3.90
CA ASP A 54 -1.61 -4.35 -2.53
C ASP A 54 -0.98 -5.74 -2.34
N ILE A 55 -1.18 -6.66 -3.30
CA ILE A 55 -0.57 -7.99 -3.29
C ILE A 55 0.96 -7.89 -3.33
N LYS A 56 1.52 -7.09 -4.24
CA LYS A 56 2.97 -6.90 -4.37
C LYS A 56 3.58 -6.31 -3.09
N ALA A 57 2.93 -5.32 -2.49
CA ALA A 57 3.33 -4.70 -1.23
C ALA A 57 3.34 -5.72 -0.08
N LYS A 58 2.25 -6.50 0.08
CA LYS A 58 2.14 -7.57 1.08
C LYS A 58 3.24 -8.61 0.92
N LYS A 59 3.51 -9.06 -0.31
CA LYS A 59 4.62 -9.99 -0.61
C LYS A 59 5.99 -9.42 -0.24
N ALA A 60 6.16 -8.09 -0.26
CA ALA A 60 7.36 -7.40 0.18
C ALA A 60 7.40 -7.09 1.70
N GLY A 61 6.43 -7.60 2.47
CA GLY A 61 6.35 -7.44 3.92
C GLY A 61 5.74 -6.11 4.37
N PHE A 62 5.08 -5.37 3.48
CA PHE A 62 4.35 -4.16 3.83
C PHE A 62 2.90 -4.48 4.21
N MET A 63 2.37 -3.73 5.18
CA MET A 63 0.95 -3.62 5.46
C MET A 63 0.31 -2.56 4.56
N ILE A 64 -0.96 -2.77 4.23
CA ILE A 64 -1.74 -1.81 3.44
C ILE A 64 -2.32 -0.79 4.42
N GLY A 65 -1.92 0.47 4.29
CA GLY A 65 -2.55 1.59 5.00
C GLY A 65 -3.78 2.11 4.26
N LEU A 66 -3.69 2.18 2.93
CA LEU A 66 -4.79 2.55 2.04
C LEU A 66 -4.64 1.81 0.72
N THR A 67 -5.64 1.02 0.33
CA THR A 67 -5.59 0.18 -0.87
C THR A 67 -5.17 0.96 -2.11
N GLY A 68 -4.18 0.41 -2.80
CA GLY A 68 -3.63 0.96 -4.04
C GLY A 68 -2.80 2.22 -3.87
N LYS A 69 -2.59 2.71 -2.64
CA LYS A 69 -2.05 4.06 -2.39
C LYS A 69 -0.99 4.16 -1.31
N VAL A 70 -1.22 3.60 -0.13
CA VAL A 70 -0.36 3.79 1.05
C VAL A 70 0.01 2.44 1.62
N TYR A 71 1.32 2.20 1.77
CA TYR A 71 1.88 0.98 2.33
C TYR A 71 2.88 1.31 3.43
N THR A 72 2.89 0.51 4.49
CA THR A 72 3.77 0.74 5.64
C THR A 72 4.51 -0.53 6.05
N ARG A 73 5.76 -0.40 6.47
CA ARG A 73 6.54 -1.51 7.03
C ARG A 73 7.43 -1.02 8.16
N SER A 74 7.33 -1.67 9.31
CA SER A 74 8.17 -1.32 10.46
C SER A 74 9.63 -1.69 10.21
N LEU A 75 10.52 -0.72 10.42
CA LEU A 75 11.97 -0.92 10.33
C LEU A 75 12.57 -1.22 11.72
N SER A 76 12.01 -0.62 12.76
CA SER A 76 12.34 -0.87 14.18
C SER A 76 11.15 -0.46 15.06
N LYS A 77 11.29 -0.62 16.38
CA LYS A 77 10.29 -0.12 17.35
C LYS A 77 9.97 1.36 17.20
N ASN A 78 10.93 2.15 16.70
CA ASN A 78 10.83 3.60 16.61
C ASN A 78 10.88 4.12 15.16
N SER A 79 10.83 3.25 14.15
CA SER A 79 10.94 3.69 12.75
C SER A 79 10.01 2.90 11.84
N MET A 80 9.34 3.62 10.94
CA MET A 80 8.41 3.08 9.95
C MET A 80 8.86 3.55 8.56
N VAL A 81 8.77 2.66 7.57
CA VAL A 81 8.94 3.01 6.16
C VAL A 81 7.56 3.07 5.52
N TYR A 82 7.34 4.11 4.71
CA TYR A 82 6.12 4.35 3.96
C TYR A 82 6.43 4.25 2.47
N ILE A 83 5.44 3.81 1.71
CA ILE A 83 5.36 3.99 0.26
C ILE A 83 4.01 4.61 -0.02
N GLU A 84 3.98 5.79 -0.64
CA GLU A 84 2.73 6.49 -0.98
C GLU A 84 2.75 7.06 -2.39
N GLN A 85 1.58 7.07 -3.03
CA GLN A 85 1.35 7.83 -4.24
C GLN A 85 1.02 9.30 -3.92
N ILE A 86 1.93 10.20 -4.25
CA ILE A 86 1.82 11.65 -4.06
C ILE A 86 1.71 12.31 -5.44
N GLY A 87 0.50 12.77 -5.78
CA GLY A 87 0.21 13.27 -7.13
C GLY A 87 0.37 12.17 -8.18
N SER A 88 1.23 12.40 -9.18
CA SER A 88 1.55 11.44 -10.24
C SER A 88 2.77 10.57 -9.94
N GLN A 89 3.41 10.75 -8.78
CA GLN A 89 4.62 10.04 -8.42
C GLN A 89 4.41 9.15 -7.20
N TRP A 90 5.28 8.16 -7.07
CA TRP A 90 5.42 7.31 -5.91
C TRP A 90 6.65 7.75 -5.12
N GLU A 91 6.53 7.76 -3.80
CA GLU A 91 7.64 8.06 -2.91
C GLU A 91 7.73 7.00 -1.81
N ALA A 92 8.97 6.61 -1.50
CA ALA A 92 9.28 5.84 -0.31
C ALA A 92 10.11 6.70 0.64
N TRP A 93 9.70 6.77 1.90
CA TRP A 93 10.45 7.46 2.94
C TRP A 93 10.40 6.70 4.26
N ARG A 94 11.35 7.00 5.13
CA ARG A 94 11.41 6.51 6.49
C ARG A 94 11.09 7.63 7.45
N GLU A 95 10.20 7.37 8.39
CA GLU A 95 9.98 8.21 9.56
C GLU A 95 10.58 7.56 10.80
N THR A 96 11.12 8.38 11.68
CA THR A 96 11.61 7.96 13.00
C THR A 96 10.89 8.74 14.08
N TYR A 97 10.43 8.04 15.11
CA TYR A 97 9.60 8.55 16.19
C TYR A 97 10.32 8.39 17.53
N GLN A 98 9.93 9.23 18.48
CA GLN A 98 10.37 9.15 19.87
C GLN A 98 9.16 8.93 20.76
N LYS A 99 9.33 8.12 21.82
CA LYS A 99 8.26 7.87 22.80
C LYS A 99 7.72 9.21 23.35
N GLY A 100 6.39 9.33 23.40
CA GLY A 100 5.71 10.55 23.86
C GLY A 100 5.60 11.67 22.82
N ARG A 101 6.09 11.46 21.59
CA ARG A 101 5.89 12.40 20.48
C ARG A 101 5.01 11.79 19.41
N HIS A 102 3.99 12.53 18.99
CA HIS A 102 3.09 12.14 17.91
C HIS A 102 3.67 12.43 16.51
N ARG A 103 4.66 13.32 16.41
CA ARG A 103 5.32 13.67 15.15
C ARG A 103 6.66 12.95 15.02
N ALA A 104 7.02 12.62 13.78
CA ALA A 104 8.34 12.11 13.47
C ALA A 104 9.41 13.15 13.86
N ILE A 105 10.48 12.67 14.51
CA ILE A 105 11.66 13.47 14.83
C ILE A 105 12.65 13.54 13.66
N SER A 106 12.50 12.63 12.69
CA SER A 106 13.32 12.59 11.48
C SER A 106 12.55 11.93 10.35
N VAL A 107 12.65 12.53 9.16
CA VAL A 107 12.12 12.01 7.90
C VAL A 107 13.29 11.87 6.93
N LYS A 108 13.39 10.73 6.24
CA LYS A 108 14.38 10.48 5.20
C LYS A 108 13.71 9.90 3.97
N VAL A 109 13.72 10.63 2.86
CA VAL A 109 13.34 10.09 1.55
C VAL A 109 14.34 9.01 1.14
N ILE A 110 13.82 7.84 0.78
CA ILE A 110 14.59 6.70 0.27
C ILE A 110 14.69 6.82 -1.25
N CYS A 111 13.57 7.06 -1.91
CA CYS A 111 13.49 7.32 -3.35
C CYS A 111 12.12 7.88 -3.73
N SER A 112 12.07 8.57 -4.87
CA SER A 112 10.84 8.92 -5.57
C SER A 112 10.92 8.39 -7.02
N GLY A 113 9.78 8.10 -7.64
CA GLY A 113 9.74 7.55 -8.99
C GLY A 113 8.34 7.58 -9.60
N SER A 114 8.24 7.39 -10.91
CA SER A 114 6.97 7.39 -11.63
C SER A 114 6.16 6.11 -11.44
N THR A 115 6.81 4.99 -11.12
CA THR A 115 6.15 3.68 -10.99
C THR A 115 6.26 3.11 -9.58
N PHE A 116 5.21 2.41 -9.17
CA PHE A 116 5.15 1.73 -7.88
C PHE A 116 6.22 0.64 -7.77
N GLU A 117 6.41 -0.15 -8.83
CA GLU A 117 7.35 -1.27 -8.87
C GLU A 117 8.79 -0.81 -8.62
N TYR A 118 9.19 0.31 -9.22
CA TYR A 118 10.51 0.89 -9.02
C TYR A 118 10.71 1.31 -7.56
N VAL A 119 9.74 2.03 -7.00
CA VAL A 119 9.81 2.52 -5.61
C VAL A 119 9.78 1.36 -4.61
N LEU A 120 8.94 0.34 -4.85
CA LEU A 120 8.91 -0.88 -4.05
C LEU A 120 10.25 -1.62 -4.08
N LEU A 121 10.88 -1.74 -5.26
CA LEU A 121 12.19 -2.37 -5.40
C LEU A 121 13.27 -1.64 -4.59
N LYS A 122 13.30 -0.31 -4.68
CA LYS A 122 14.25 0.53 -3.92
C LYS A 122 13.99 0.45 -2.42
N ALA A 123 12.73 0.44 -2.00
CA ALA A 123 12.37 0.25 -0.60
C ALA A 123 12.84 -1.12 -0.07
N LYS A 124 12.66 -2.21 -0.83
CA LYS A 124 13.19 -3.54 -0.47
C LYS A 124 14.71 -3.51 -0.28
N GLY A 125 15.44 -2.96 -1.25
CA GLY A 125 16.90 -2.83 -1.17
C GLY A 125 17.36 -1.99 0.03
N TYR A 126 16.56 -1.00 0.45
CA TYR A 126 16.82 -0.24 1.67
C TYR A 126 16.71 -1.11 2.93
N PHE A 127 15.70 -1.98 3.04
CA PHE A 127 15.60 -2.94 4.14
C PHE A 127 16.81 -3.89 4.16
N ASP A 128 17.16 -4.48 3.02
CA ASP A 128 18.30 -5.42 2.91
C ASP A 128 19.61 -4.75 3.34
N TYR A 129 19.82 -3.49 2.93
CA TYR A 129 20.97 -2.69 3.35
C TYR A 129 21.01 -2.48 4.87
N ILE A 130 19.89 -2.06 5.47
CA ILE A 130 19.82 -1.81 6.92
C ILE A 130 20.02 -3.10 7.71
N GLU A 131 19.44 -4.21 7.27
CA GLU A 131 19.62 -5.51 7.91
C GLU A 131 21.07 -5.98 7.85
N ARG A 132 21.74 -5.85 6.70
CA ARG A 132 23.18 -6.14 6.57
C ARG A 132 24.01 -5.29 7.53
N LYS A 133 23.74 -3.97 7.60
CA LYS A 133 24.44 -3.07 8.52
C LYS A 133 24.21 -3.38 9.99
N ARG A 134 23.07 -3.97 10.36
CA ARG A 134 22.82 -4.44 11.73
C ARG A 134 23.61 -5.70 12.06
N ARG A 135 23.85 -6.58 11.09
CA ARG A 135 24.66 -7.80 11.27
C ARG A 135 26.14 -7.47 11.44
N GLU A 136 26.67 -6.54 10.64
CA GLU A 136 28.08 -6.08 10.73
C GLU A 136 28.45 -5.39 12.06
N ARG A 137 27.45 -4.93 12.82
CA ARG A 137 27.66 -4.22 14.10
C ARG A 137 27.52 -5.12 15.34
N LYS A 138 27.13 -6.38 15.14
CA LYS A 138 27.05 -7.39 16.21
C LYS A 138 28.34 -8.18 16.22
#